data_AF-A0A2I7KGC4-F1
#
_entry.id   AF-A0A2I7KGC4-F1
#
_cell.length_a   1.000
_cell.length_b   1.000
_cell.length_c   1.000
_cell.angle_alpha   90.00
_cell.angle_beta   90.00
_cell.angle_gamma   90.00
#
_symmetry.space_group_name_H-M   'P 1'
#
loop_
_entity.id
_entity.type
_entity.pdbx_description
1 polymer ?
#
loop_
_entity_poly.entity_id
_entity_poly.type
_entity_poly.pdbx_seq_one_letter_code
_entity_poly.pdbx_strand_id
1 'polypeptide(L)'
;MRSVLEVDDRAERVACLLSDVVLARILNWPVVLPVSAQCLTKAILRDLDEDEPELAVQQRILQSIEDAIHRSRDLAQRAAALQAVAPKLRAKGSDAAVALFLSEDAVAPSTALSPMIQGTTNPMTDRAARRFCDRLVELGVARELTGRPTFRLYGIVR
;
A
#
# COMPACT_ATOMS: atom_id res chain seq x y z
N MET A 1 5.72 -12.73 20.03
CA MET A 1 4.69 -13.55 19.36
C MET A 1 4.17 -14.65 20.28
N ARG A 2 5.00 -15.64 20.68
CA ARG A 2 4.63 -16.74 21.58
C ARG A 2 3.86 -16.30 22.84
N SER A 3 4.39 -15.36 23.61
CA SER A 3 3.74 -14.87 24.84
C SER A 3 2.36 -14.24 24.63
N VAL A 4 2.05 -13.75 23.42
CA VAL A 4 0.71 -13.22 23.09
C VAL A 4 -0.24 -14.38 22.77
N LEU A 5 0.24 -15.37 22.02
CA LEU A 5 -0.55 -16.55 21.62
C LEU A 5 -0.82 -17.51 22.79
N GLU A 6 0.07 -17.56 23.79
CA GLU A 6 -0.14 -18.31 25.04
C GLU A 6 -1.30 -17.75 25.88
N VAL A 7 -1.53 -16.43 25.81
CA VAL A 7 -2.61 -15.75 26.52
C VAL A 7 -3.93 -15.85 25.74
N ASP A 8 -3.88 -15.72 24.42
CA ASP A 8 -5.04 -15.86 23.53
C ASP A 8 -4.62 -16.40 22.15
N ASP A 9 -5.03 -17.64 21.84
CA ASP A 9 -4.74 -18.33 20.58
C ASP A 9 -5.38 -17.63 19.36
N ARG A 10 -6.32 -16.72 19.58
CA ARG A 10 -7.01 -15.94 18.52
C ARG A 10 -6.35 -14.59 18.29
N ALA A 11 -5.37 -14.20 19.10
CA ALA A 11 -4.70 -12.91 19.01
C ALA A 11 -3.56 -12.87 17.97
N GLU A 12 -3.58 -13.74 16.96
CA GLU A 12 -2.55 -13.85 15.90
C GLU A 12 -2.16 -12.51 15.26
N ARG A 13 -3.15 -11.67 14.93
CA ARG A 13 -2.92 -10.36 14.29
C ARG A 13 -2.19 -9.41 15.23
N VAL A 14 -2.55 -9.43 16.51
CA VAL A 14 -1.90 -8.64 17.55
C VAL A 14 -0.48 -9.17 17.79
N ALA A 15 -0.31 -10.49 17.81
CA ALA A 15 0.97 -11.14 17.99
C ALA A 15 1.95 -10.80 16.85
N CYS A 16 1.46 -10.78 15.60
CA CYS A 16 2.23 -10.35 14.43
C CYS A 16 2.54 -8.85 14.47
N LEU A 17 1.54 -7.99 14.72
CA LEU A 17 1.75 -6.55 14.85
C LEU A 17 2.81 -6.21 15.89
N LEU A 18 2.76 -6.82 17.07
CA LEU A 18 3.76 -6.61 18.11
C LEU A 18 5.14 -7.15 17.73
N SER A 19 5.19 -8.27 16.99
CA SER A 19 6.43 -8.80 16.42
C SER A 19 7.07 -7.80 15.47
N ASP A 20 6.27 -7.19 14.58
CA ASP A 20 6.73 -6.19 13.61
C ASP A 20 7.20 -4.90 14.31
N VAL A 21 6.54 -4.49 15.39
CA VAL A 21 6.98 -3.35 16.23
C VAL A 21 8.34 -3.63 16.87
N VAL A 22 8.53 -4.84 17.41
CA VAL A 22 9.83 -5.24 17.99
C VAL A 22 10.91 -5.27 16.91
N LEU A 23 10.59 -5.82 15.73
CA LEU A 23 11.50 -5.85 14.59
C LEU A 23 11.92 -4.44 14.17
N ALA A 24 10.97 -3.53 14.01
CA ALA A 24 11.23 -2.14 13.64
C ALA A 24 12.13 -1.44 14.67
N ARG A 25 11.92 -1.70 15.98
CA ARG A 25 12.79 -1.15 17.04
C ARG A 25 14.21 -1.71 16.98
N ILE A 26 14.36 -3.02 16.80
CA ILE A 26 15.69 -3.67 16.74
C ILE A 26 16.47 -3.19 15.51
N LEU A 27 15.79 -3.05 14.37
CA LEU A 27 16.41 -2.61 13.12
C LEU A 27 16.47 -1.08 12.96
N ASN A 28 16.01 -0.33 13.96
CA ASN A 28 15.91 1.14 13.95
C ASN A 28 15.17 1.68 12.70
N TRP A 29 14.10 1.00 12.29
CA TRP A 29 13.25 1.45 11.20
C TRP A 29 12.37 2.62 11.66
N PRO A 30 12.27 3.70 10.85
CA PRO A 30 11.46 4.87 11.21
C PRO A 30 9.96 4.58 11.19
N VAL A 31 9.53 3.49 10.54
CA VAL A 31 8.13 3.08 10.37
C VAL A 31 8.04 1.57 10.57
N VAL A 32 6.97 1.12 11.22
CA VAL A 32 6.66 -0.30 11.37
C VAL A 32 6.16 -0.84 10.04
N LEU A 33 6.84 -1.84 9.49
CA LEU A 33 6.40 -2.56 8.30
C LEU A 33 5.68 -3.84 8.71
N PRO A 34 4.49 -4.16 8.15
CA PRO A 34 3.75 -5.36 8.51
C PRO A 34 4.36 -6.59 7.84
N VAL A 35 5.56 -7.00 8.29
CA VAL A 35 6.30 -8.14 7.76
C VAL A 35 5.56 -9.41 8.15
N SER A 36 5.50 -9.73 9.45
CA SER A 36 4.86 -10.94 9.93
C SER A 36 3.35 -10.97 9.69
N ALA A 37 2.66 -9.83 9.81
CA ALA A 37 1.20 -9.77 9.67
C ALA A 37 0.69 -10.08 8.25
N GLN A 38 1.53 -9.93 7.22
CA GLN A 38 1.15 -10.25 5.84
C GLN A 38 1.18 -11.75 5.53
N CYS A 39 1.96 -12.54 6.27
CA CYS A 39 2.31 -13.90 5.88
C CYS A 39 2.02 -14.96 6.95
N LEU A 40 1.94 -14.57 8.23
CA LEU A 40 1.62 -15.49 9.32
C LEU A 40 0.11 -15.46 9.58
N THR A 41 -0.59 -16.48 9.08
CA THR A 41 -2.03 -16.69 9.36
C THR A 41 -2.22 -17.61 10.56
N LYS A 42 -3.43 -17.67 11.13
CA LYS A 42 -3.77 -18.65 12.18
C LYS A 42 -3.35 -20.08 11.83
N ALA A 43 -3.68 -20.50 10.62
CA ALA A 43 -3.42 -21.85 10.16
C ALA A 43 -1.92 -22.13 10.19
N ILE A 44 -1.12 -21.21 9.64
CA ILE A 44 0.34 -21.31 9.67
C ILE A 44 0.85 -21.35 11.11
N LEU A 45 0.39 -20.47 11.98
CA LEU A 45 0.81 -20.44 13.39
C LEU A 45 0.45 -21.71 14.18
N ARG A 46 -0.59 -22.44 13.77
CA ARG A 46 -0.98 -23.72 14.37
C ARG A 46 -0.18 -24.90 13.80
N ASP A 47 0.13 -24.88 12.52
CA ASP A 47 0.99 -25.89 11.88
C ASP A 47 2.44 -25.81 12.37
N LEU A 48 2.83 -24.67 12.94
CA LEU A 48 4.13 -24.46 13.57
C LEU A 48 4.29 -25.20 14.89
N ASP A 49 3.27 -25.88 15.44
CA ASP A 49 3.33 -26.62 16.71
C ASP A 49 3.85 -28.07 16.56
N GLU A 50 4.23 -28.48 15.33
CA GLU A 50 4.91 -29.76 15.05
C GLU A 50 6.45 -29.61 15.03
N ASP A 51 7.19 -30.72 15.09
CA ASP A 51 8.64 -30.81 15.33
C ASP A 51 9.47 -29.63 14.74
N GLU A 52 10.15 -28.88 15.62
CA GLU A 52 10.96 -27.66 15.37
C GLU A 52 10.18 -26.37 15.01
N PRO A 53 9.31 -25.88 15.90
CA PRO A 53 8.50 -24.65 15.72
C PRO A 53 9.31 -23.41 15.33
N GLU A 54 10.51 -23.25 15.90
CA GLU A 54 11.33 -22.07 15.64
C GLU A 54 11.84 -22.00 14.19
N LEU A 55 12.28 -23.14 13.62
CA LEU A 55 12.82 -23.17 12.27
C LEU A 55 11.73 -22.89 11.23
N ALA A 56 10.55 -23.47 11.44
CA ALA A 56 9.43 -23.24 10.54
C ALA A 56 8.91 -21.79 10.61
N VAL A 57 8.90 -21.15 11.79
CA VAL A 57 8.61 -19.70 11.93
C VAL A 57 9.65 -18.87 11.17
N GLN A 58 10.94 -19.18 11.33
CA GLN A 58 12.04 -18.47 10.66
C GLN A 58 11.91 -18.55 9.13
N GLN A 59 11.63 -19.74 8.58
CA GLN A 59 11.42 -19.92 7.14
C GLN A 59 10.22 -19.10 6.62
N ARG A 60 9.12 -19.05 7.37
CA ARG A 60 7.93 -18.26 6.98
C ARG A 60 8.21 -16.76 7.05
N ILE A 61 8.96 -16.30 8.04
CA ILE A 61 9.41 -14.91 8.13
C ILE A 61 10.33 -14.58 6.94
N LEU A 62 11.24 -15.48 6.56
CA LEU A 62 12.12 -15.27 5.40
C LEU A 62 11.31 -15.11 4.11
N GLN A 63 10.36 -16.01 3.84
CA GLN A 63 9.47 -15.89 2.68
C GLN A 63 8.68 -14.57 2.68
N SER A 64 8.21 -14.16 3.86
CA SER A 64 7.49 -12.91 4.04
C SER A 64 8.33 -11.68 3.72
N ILE A 65 9.60 -11.69 4.15
CA ILE A 65 10.56 -10.62 3.86
C ILE A 65 10.79 -10.53 2.34
N GLU A 66 10.95 -11.65 1.64
CA GLU A 66 11.11 -11.68 0.18
C GLU A 66 9.90 -11.06 -0.53
N ASP A 67 8.68 -11.46 -0.15
CA ASP A 67 7.45 -10.90 -0.70
C ASP A 67 7.32 -9.39 -0.43
N ALA A 68 7.66 -8.95 0.78
CA ALA A 68 7.65 -7.54 1.16
C ALA A 68 8.68 -6.72 0.35
N ILE A 69 9.88 -7.26 0.12
CA ILE A 69 10.91 -6.63 -0.72
C ILE A 69 10.42 -6.50 -2.17
N HIS A 70 9.83 -7.56 -2.73
CA HIS A 70 9.28 -7.52 -4.08
C HIS A 70 8.17 -6.47 -4.21
N ARG A 71 7.21 -6.45 -3.27
CA ARG A 71 6.14 -5.43 -3.25
C ARG A 71 6.69 -4.02 -3.10
N SER A 72 7.67 -3.82 -2.21
CA SER A 72 8.29 -2.51 -2.00
C SER A 72 8.99 -2.01 -3.28
N ARG A 73 9.69 -2.90 -3.99
CA ARG A 73 10.34 -2.57 -5.27
C ARG A 73 9.33 -2.19 -6.34
N ASP A 74 8.25 -2.97 -6.47
CA ASP A 74 7.17 -2.71 -7.42
C ASP A 74 6.48 -1.36 -7.13
N LEU A 75 6.16 -1.07 -5.86
CA LEU A 75 5.61 0.23 -5.46
C LEU A 75 6.58 1.39 -5.71
N ALA A 76 7.86 1.22 -5.41
CA ALA A 76 8.87 2.24 -5.67
C ALA A 76 9.02 2.54 -7.17
N GLN A 77 8.96 1.51 -8.01
CA GLN A 77 8.99 1.65 -9.47
C GLN A 77 7.76 2.40 -9.99
N ARG A 78 6.56 2.03 -9.53
CA ARG A 78 5.30 2.72 -9.88
C ARG A 78 5.31 4.18 -9.45
N ALA A 79 5.78 4.45 -8.23
CA ALA A 79 5.90 5.80 -7.70
C ALA A 79 6.88 6.64 -8.53
N ALA A 80 8.04 6.09 -8.87
CA ALA A 80 9.02 6.77 -9.71
C ALA A 80 8.48 7.06 -11.12
N ALA A 81 7.74 6.12 -11.72
CA ALA A 81 7.10 6.31 -13.01
C ALA A 81 6.06 7.44 -12.98
N LEU A 82 5.22 7.50 -11.93
CA LEU A 82 4.25 8.57 -11.75
C LEU A 82 4.94 9.93 -11.56
N GLN A 83 5.98 10.00 -10.71
CA GLN A 83 6.76 11.22 -10.49
C GLN A 83 7.42 11.72 -11.78
N ALA A 84 7.97 10.82 -12.60
CA ALA A 84 8.62 11.16 -13.86
C ALA A 84 7.66 11.80 -14.88
N VAL A 85 6.36 11.53 -14.79
CA VAL A 85 5.36 12.16 -15.68
C VAL A 85 4.69 13.39 -15.10
N ALA A 86 4.90 13.71 -13.81
CA ALA A 86 4.30 14.88 -13.16
C ALA A 86 4.51 16.20 -13.95
N PRO A 87 5.70 16.50 -14.51
CA PRO A 87 5.91 17.72 -15.32
C PRO A 87 5.05 17.80 -16.59
N LYS A 88 4.50 16.68 -17.07
CA LYS A 88 3.65 16.60 -18.27
C LYS A 88 2.18 16.91 -18.00
N LEU A 89 1.76 16.98 -16.74
CA LEU A 89 0.35 17.13 -16.36
C LEU A 89 -0.12 18.58 -16.44
N ARG A 90 0.79 19.55 -16.23
CA ARG A 90 0.64 21.03 -16.44
C ARG A 90 -0.62 21.70 -15.85
N ALA A 91 -1.48 20.96 -15.15
CA ALA A 91 -2.70 21.45 -14.54
C ALA A 91 -2.39 22.07 -13.17
N LYS A 92 -3.11 23.15 -12.81
CA LYS A 92 -3.07 23.71 -11.47
C LYS A 92 -3.49 22.63 -10.46
N GLY A 93 -2.69 22.41 -9.41
CA GLY A 93 -2.92 21.36 -8.42
C GLY A 93 -2.47 19.95 -8.82
N SER A 94 -1.81 19.79 -9.98
CA SER A 94 -1.30 18.48 -10.42
C SER A 94 -0.31 17.86 -9.43
N ASP A 95 0.57 18.63 -8.81
CA ASP A 95 1.50 18.11 -7.79
C ASP A 95 0.76 17.53 -6.58
N ALA A 96 -0.29 18.21 -6.12
CA ALA A 96 -1.13 17.72 -5.03
C ALA A 96 -1.94 16.48 -5.42
N ALA A 97 -2.47 16.43 -6.65
CA ALA A 97 -3.16 15.25 -7.15
C ALA A 97 -2.20 14.06 -7.30
N VAL A 98 -0.97 14.29 -7.77
CA VAL A 98 0.09 13.26 -7.82
C VAL A 98 0.43 12.77 -6.43
N ALA A 99 0.59 13.67 -5.45
CA ALA A 99 0.82 13.28 -4.06
C ALA A 99 -0.30 12.41 -3.50
N LEU A 100 -1.57 12.72 -3.82
CA LEU A 100 -2.72 11.90 -3.42
C LEU A 100 -2.69 10.50 -4.06
N PHE A 101 -2.32 10.39 -5.33
CA PHE A 101 -2.13 9.08 -5.99
C PHE A 101 -0.97 8.27 -5.41
N LEU A 102 0.00 8.91 -4.75
CA LEU A 102 1.09 8.22 -4.05
C LEU A 102 0.70 7.78 -2.63
N SER A 103 -0.37 8.34 -2.06
CA SER A 103 -0.84 8.00 -0.70
C SER A 103 -2.06 7.08 -0.66
N GLU A 104 -2.80 6.95 -1.77
CA GLU A 104 -4.04 6.19 -1.86
C GLU A 104 -3.92 5.06 -2.87
N ASP A 105 -4.41 3.87 -2.54
CA ASP A 105 -4.44 2.72 -3.46
C ASP A 105 -5.36 2.96 -4.67
N ALA A 106 -6.43 3.75 -4.46
CA ALA A 106 -7.41 4.07 -5.48
C ALA A 106 -7.96 5.49 -5.28
N VAL A 107 -7.96 6.28 -6.36
CA VAL A 107 -8.42 7.67 -6.37
C VAL A 107 -9.68 7.79 -7.21
N ALA A 108 -10.74 8.34 -6.61
CA ALA A 108 -11.99 8.68 -7.27
C ALA A 108 -11.99 10.17 -7.68
N PRO A 109 -12.14 10.54 -8.96
CA PRO A 109 -12.07 11.94 -9.40
C PRO A 109 -13.04 12.87 -8.66
N SER A 110 -14.29 12.41 -8.45
CA SER A 110 -15.38 13.23 -7.93
C SER A 110 -15.36 13.44 -6.42
N THR A 111 -14.65 12.59 -5.66
CA THR A 111 -14.62 12.67 -4.18
C THR A 111 -13.24 12.94 -3.63
N ALA A 112 -12.18 12.51 -4.33
CA ALA A 112 -10.80 12.66 -3.87
C ALA A 112 -10.10 13.87 -4.50
N LEU A 113 -10.47 14.27 -5.72
CA LEU A 113 -9.85 15.40 -6.42
C LEU A 113 -10.74 16.63 -6.51
N SER A 114 -12.06 16.46 -6.65
CA SER A 114 -13.03 17.55 -6.83
C SER A 114 -13.99 17.65 -5.63
N PRO A 115 -14.48 18.86 -5.29
CA PRO A 115 -14.12 20.19 -5.85
C PRO A 115 -12.76 20.71 -5.34
N MET A 116 -12.22 20.05 -4.33
CA MET A 116 -10.94 20.34 -3.69
C MET A 116 -10.20 19.02 -3.54
N ILE A 117 -8.90 19.03 -3.83
CA ILE A 117 -8.07 17.83 -3.72
C ILE A 117 -7.96 17.47 -2.24
N GLN A 118 -8.36 16.25 -1.88
CA GLN A 118 -8.43 15.75 -0.52
C GLN A 118 -7.10 15.99 0.22
N GLY A 119 -7.21 16.53 1.43
CA GLY A 119 -6.04 16.87 2.25
C GLY A 119 -5.34 18.19 1.88
N THR A 120 -5.87 18.97 0.93
CA THR A 120 -5.27 20.25 0.51
C THR A 120 -6.33 21.35 0.33
N THR A 121 -5.88 22.59 0.10
CA THR A 121 -6.75 23.72 -0.30
C THR A 121 -6.78 23.95 -1.81
N ASN A 122 -6.22 23.03 -2.60
CA ASN A 122 -6.12 23.17 -4.05
C ASN A 122 -7.46 22.85 -4.71
N PRO A 123 -8.11 23.82 -5.40
CA PRO A 123 -9.35 23.54 -6.11
C PRO A 123 -9.09 22.78 -7.40
N MET A 124 -9.94 21.80 -7.69
CA MET A 124 -9.95 21.10 -8.98
C MET A 124 -11.39 20.79 -9.35
N THR A 125 -11.82 21.31 -10.50
CA THR A 125 -13.18 21.04 -11.00
C THR A 125 -13.34 19.56 -11.34
N ASP A 126 -14.57 19.06 -11.27
CA ASP A 126 -14.93 17.69 -11.64
C ASP A 126 -14.49 17.31 -13.08
N ARG A 127 -14.54 18.25 -14.03
CA ARG A 127 -14.00 18.05 -15.39
C ARG A 127 -12.47 17.95 -15.40
N ALA A 128 -11.78 18.80 -14.63
CA ALA A 128 -10.33 18.77 -14.52
C ALA A 128 -9.84 17.48 -13.83
N ALA A 129 -10.53 17.03 -12.79
CA ALA A 129 -10.25 15.77 -12.10
C ALA A 129 -10.34 14.56 -13.03
N ARG A 130 -11.42 14.44 -13.82
CA ARG A 130 -11.53 13.35 -14.81
C ARG A 130 -10.44 13.40 -15.87
N ARG A 131 -10.22 14.59 -16.45
CA ARG A 131 -9.14 14.78 -17.46
C ARG A 131 -7.76 14.47 -16.90
N PHE A 132 -7.50 14.78 -15.63
CA PHE A 132 -6.25 14.45 -14.97
C PHE A 132 -6.06 12.93 -14.90
N CYS A 133 -7.07 12.19 -14.43
CA CYS A 133 -7.01 10.74 -14.38
C CYS A 133 -6.88 10.09 -15.76
N ASP A 134 -7.67 10.54 -16.74
CA ASP A 134 -7.57 10.05 -18.12
C ASP A 134 -6.17 10.32 -18.71
N ARG A 135 -5.58 11.48 -18.40
CA ARG A 135 -4.21 11.80 -18.82
C ARG A 135 -3.16 10.88 -18.20
N LEU A 136 -3.32 10.48 -16.93
CA LEU A 136 -2.43 9.49 -16.30
C LEU A 136 -2.55 8.11 -16.97
N VAL A 137 -3.76 7.73 -17.39
CA VAL A 137 -4.00 6.50 -18.16
C VAL A 137 -3.33 6.58 -19.54
N GLU A 138 -3.50 7.68 -20.27
CA GLU A 138 -2.82 7.91 -21.56
C GLU A 138 -1.29 7.86 -21.45
N LEU A 139 -0.74 8.37 -20.34
CA LEU A 139 0.69 8.34 -20.05
C LEU A 139 1.17 6.96 -19.57
N GLY A 140 0.25 6.03 -19.34
CA GLY A 140 0.54 4.65 -18.97
C GLY A 140 1.10 4.49 -17.55
N VAL A 141 0.71 5.38 -16.62
CA VAL A 141 1.10 5.34 -15.19
C VAL A 141 -0.08 5.12 -14.25
N ALA A 142 -1.31 5.12 -14.78
CA ALA A 142 -2.52 4.74 -14.05
C ALA A 142 -3.42 3.84 -14.90
N ARG A 143 -4.31 3.09 -14.24
CA ARG A 143 -5.41 2.37 -14.89
C ARG A 143 -6.73 2.66 -14.20
N GLU A 144 -7.79 2.55 -14.97
CA GLU A 144 -9.16 2.49 -14.45
C GLU A 144 -9.40 1.09 -13.82
N LEU A 145 -10.05 1.04 -12.65
CA LEU A 145 -10.17 -0.16 -11.82
C LEU A 145 -11.58 -0.76 -11.78
N THR A 146 -12.61 0.00 -12.15
CA THR A 146 -14.02 -0.39 -11.94
C THR A 146 -14.67 -1.06 -13.15
N GLY A 147 -14.12 -0.86 -14.36
CA GLY A 147 -14.70 -1.36 -15.61
C GLY A 147 -16.01 -0.67 -16.00
N ARG A 148 -16.33 0.50 -15.43
CA ARG A 148 -17.63 1.19 -15.60
C ARG A 148 -17.51 2.54 -16.29
N PRO A 149 -18.59 3.03 -16.94
CA PRO A 149 -18.59 4.35 -17.58
C PRO A 149 -18.62 5.50 -16.58
N THR A 150 -19.16 5.30 -15.37
CA THR A 150 -19.32 6.31 -14.30
C THR A 150 -18.79 5.80 -12.97
N PHE A 151 -18.52 6.72 -12.03
CA PHE A 151 -17.97 6.43 -10.70
C PHE A 151 -16.66 5.61 -10.74
N ARG A 152 -15.77 6.00 -11.65
CA ARG A 152 -14.49 5.33 -11.88
C ARG A 152 -13.51 5.54 -10.74
N LEU A 153 -12.76 4.48 -10.45
CA LEU A 153 -11.60 4.51 -9.57
C LEU A 153 -10.36 4.32 -10.42
N TYR A 154 -9.30 5.04 -10.07
CA TYR A 154 -8.03 4.97 -10.76
C TYR A 154 -6.94 4.58 -9.76
N GLY A 155 -6.07 3.66 -10.15
CA GLY A 155 -4.91 3.26 -9.37
C GLY A 155 -3.64 3.42 -10.20
N ILE A 156 -2.51 3.62 -9.53
CA ILE A 156 -1.20 3.66 -10.19
C ILE A 156 -0.86 2.28 -10.75
N VAL A 157 -0.30 2.27 -11.95
CA VAL A 157 0.17 1.05 -12.60
C VAL A 157 1.50 1.31 -13.26
N ARG A 158 2.21 0.20 -13.49
CA ARG A 158 3.50 0.08 -14.16
C ARG A 158 4.64 -0.20 -13.20
#